data_AF-A0A3C0GF95-F1
#
_entry.id   AF-A0A3C0GF95-F1
#
_cell.length_a   1.000
_cell.length_b   1.000
_cell.length_c   1.000
_cell.angle_alpha   90.00
_cell.angle_beta   90.00
_cell.angle_gamma   90.00
#
_symmetry.space_group_name_H-M   'P 1'
#
loop_
_entity.id
_entity.type
_entity.pdbx_description
1 polymer ?
#
loop_
_entity_poly.entity_id
_entity_poly.type
_entity_poly.pdbx_seq_one_letter_code
_entity_poly.pdbx_strand_id
1 'polypeptide(L)'
;GSPNDIIKGGDTGSLLDTISGQEKSLFLERVHLPLDHDEHMPPKGKVQLTDNEKALLEWWMENNNCFECKVNELTREGNIAGILTSLEQDTSAIAVLTKEAMEVPQQWLQNVRHAGISVQTLSSENHLLSVNMASMDSITDDTLEVLEEYASNIVELDLGFSNFNDDLASELKPFKNLLKLKLQHTKVTDAIGEYLSDLELLESLNLYGTAVTDKIVLDLKENKKLRNIYLWKTDVTEDGLAQLQQNLPGVTIQQIGADVFKATVLDPPTIISDRSFFSDSLT
;
A
#
# COMPACT_ATOMS: atom_id res chain seq x y z
N GLY A 1 -24.49 1.34 -0.12
CA GLY A 1 -25.87 1.29 0.42
C GLY A 1 -25.88 0.34 1.59
N SER A 2 -26.85 0.49 2.49
CA SER A 2 -27.11 -0.52 3.52
C SER A 2 -27.59 -1.84 2.87
N PRO A 3 -27.48 -3.00 3.54
CA PRO A 3 -28.05 -4.26 3.05
C PRO A 3 -29.52 -4.14 2.64
N ASN A 4 -30.30 -3.35 3.39
CA ASN A 4 -31.71 -3.08 3.10
C ASN A 4 -31.91 -2.29 1.80
N ASP A 5 -30.98 -1.39 1.44
CA ASP A 5 -31.06 -0.65 0.18
C ASP A 5 -30.81 -1.56 -1.02
N ILE A 6 -29.92 -2.56 -0.86
CA ILE A 6 -29.61 -3.55 -1.90
C ILE A 6 -30.81 -4.48 -2.14
N ILE A 7 -31.43 -4.97 -1.05
CA ILE A 7 -32.62 -5.83 -1.13
C ILE A 7 -33.82 -5.06 -1.68
N LYS A 8 -34.01 -3.80 -1.28
CA LYS A 8 -35.14 -2.98 -1.76
C LYS A 8 -35.04 -2.68 -3.25
N GLY A 9 -33.83 -2.58 -3.78
CA GLY A 9 -33.58 -2.29 -5.19
C GLY A 9 -34.01 -0.88 -5.62
N GLY A 10 -34.18 -0.70 -6.92
CA GLY A 10 -34.55 0.58 -7.54
C GLY A 10 -36.06 0.71 -7.79
N ASP A 11 -36.44 1.65 -8.65
CA ASP A 11 -37.85 1.90 -9.00
C ASP A 11 -38.55 0.69 -9.67
N THR A 12 -37.76 -0.28 -10.14
CA THR A 12 -38.23 -1.53 -10.74
C THR A 12 -38.23 -2.72 -9.78
N GLY A 13 -37.94 -2.50 -8.49
CA GLY A 13 -37.81 -3.54 -7.47
C GLY A 13 -36.39 -4.07 -7.30
N SER A 14 -36.28 -5.14 -6.51
CA SER A 14 -35.03 -5.84 -6.18
C SER A 14 -34.42 -6.49 -7.42
N LEU A 15 -33.11 -6.30 -7.62
CA LEU A 15 -32.36 -7.03 -8.65
C LEU A 15 -32.06 -8.49 -8.23
N LEU A 16 -32.25 -8.81 -6.95
CA LEU A 16 -31.97 -10.11 -6.35
C LEU A 16 -33.17 -11.06 -6.38
N ASP A 17 -34.37 -10.53 -6.65
CA ASP A 17 -35.59 -11.34 -6.70
C ASP A 17 -35.61 -12.16 -8.00
N THR A 18 -36.10 -13.39 -7.91
CA THR A 18 -36.41 -14.22 -9.07
C THR A 18 -37.59 -13.63 -9.83
N ILE A 19 -37.43 -13.44 -11.14
CA ILE A 19 -38.53 -12.97 -11.99
C ILE A 19 -39.52 -14.12 -12.14
N SER A 20 -40.82 -13.81 -12.12
CA SER A 20 -41.88 -14.81 -12.31
C SER A 20 -41.66 -15.59 -13.61
N GLY A 21 -41.40 -16.91 -13.48
CA GLY A 21 -41.16 -17.82 -14.60
C GLY A 21 -39.68 -18.04 -14.97
N GLN A 22 -38.73 -17.44 -14.24
CA GLN A 22 -37.30 -17.69 -14.41
C GLN A 22 -36.70 -18.36 -13.17
N GLU A 23 -35.66 -19.19 -13.39
CA GLU A 23 -34.92 -19.85 -12.32
C GLU A 23 -33.88 -18.93 -11.64
N LYS A 24 -33.42 -17.87 -12.33
CA LYS A 24 -32.38 -16.95 -11.84
C LYS A 24 -32.95 -15.55 -11.57
N SER A 25 -32.27 -14.79 -10.72
CA SER A 25 -32.57 -13.37 -10.50
C SER A 25 -32.21 -12.52 -11.73
N LEU A 26 -32.85 -11.36 -11.88
CA LEU A 26 -32.56 -10.43 -12.99
C LEU A 26 -31.08 -10.05 -13.04
N PHE A 27 -30.44 -9.89 -11.87
CA PHE A 27 -29.03 -9.61 -11.79
C PHE A 27 -28.17 -10.73 -12.38
N LEU A 28 -28.39 -11.97 -11.97
CA LEU A 28 -27.61 -13.11 -12.46
C LEU A 28 -27.81 -13.36 -13.95
N GLU A 29 -29.02 -13.15 -14.46
CA GLU A 29 -29.29 -13.22 -15.89
C GLU A 29 -28.42 -12.20 -16.64
N ARG A 30 -28.44 -10.94 -16.22
CA ARG A 30 -27.71 -9.86 -16.87
C ARG A 30 -26.19 -9.99 -16.80
N VAL A 31 -25.66 -10.64 -15.76
CA VAL A 31 -24.22 -10.92 -15.60
C VAL A 31 -23.70 -11.99 -16.56
N HIS A 32 -24.60 -12.85 -17.06
CA HIS A 32 -24.28 -13.93 -18.00
C HIS A 32 -24.66 -13.61 -19.45
N LEU A 33 -25.21 -12.43 -19.72
CA LEU A 33 -25.48 -12.00 -21.08
C LEU A 33 -24.17 -11.83 -21.89
N PRO A 34 -24.23 -11.92 -23.22
CA PRO A 34 -23.12 -11.54 -24.08
C PRO A 34 -22.69 -10.08 -23.83
N LEU A 35 -21.39 -9.79 -23.88
CA LEU A 35 -20.83 -8.46 -23.57
C LEU A 35 -21.38 -7.34 -24.49
N ASP A 36 -21.86 -7.68 -25.67
CA ASP A 36 -22.48 -6.78 -26.64
C ASP A 36 -23.98 -6.59 -26.44
N HIS A 37 -24.61 -7.30 -25.50
CA HIS A 37 -26.01 -7.13 -25.17
C HIS A 37 -26.23 -5.86 -24.33
N ASP A 38 -27.27 -5.08 -24.66
CA ASP A 38 -27.54 -3.77 -24.03
C ASP A 38 -27.80 -3.87 -22.52
N GLU A 39 -28.36 -4.99 -22.07
CA GLU A 39 -28.64 -5.25 -20.65
C GLU A 39 -27.51 -5.97 -19.90
N HIS A 40 -26.38 -6.27 -20.56
CA HIS A 40 -25.26 -6.94 -19.91
C HIS A 40 -24.68 -6.11 -18.77
N MET A 41 -24.42 -6.75 -17.64
CA MET A 41 -23.83 -6.11 -16.46
C MET A 41 -22.55 -6.82 -16.01
N PRO A 42 -21.42 -6.10 -15.81
CA PRO A 42 -21.22 -4.66 -16.03
C PRO A 42 -21.15 -4.26 -17.52
N PRO A 43 -21.57 -3.05 -17.92
CA PRO A 43 -21.55 -2.63 -19.33
C PRO A 43 -20.15 -2.70 -19.98
N LYS A 44 -20.13 -2.84 -21.30
CA LYS A 44 -18.89 -2.86 -22.09
C LYS A 44 -18.00 -1.64 -21.78
N GLY A 45 -16.71 -1.89 -21.57
CA GLY A 45 -15.71 -0.86 -21.23
C GLY A 45 -15.59 -0.57 -19.73
N LYS A 46 -16.38 -1.25 -18.88
CA LYS A 46 -16.17 -1.31 -17.43
C LYS A 46 -15.45 -2.59 -17.04
N VAL A 47 -14.85 -2.58 -15.85
CA VAL A 47 -14.26 -3.79 -15.23
C VAL A 47 -15.36 -4.85 -15.12
N GLN A 48 -15.09 -6.02 -15.69
CA GLN A 48 -16.04 -7.14 -15.72
C GLN A 48 -15.82 -8.05 -14.51
N LEU A 49 -16.87 -8.75 -14.10
CA LEU A 49 -16.76 -9.80 -13.10
C LEU A 49 -15.98 -10.99 -13.68
N THR A 50 -15.02 -11.49 -12.90
CA THR A 50 -14.35 -12.77 -13.13
C THR A 50 -15.31 -13.93 -12.93
N ASP A 51 -14.98 -15.10 -13.47
CA ASP A 51 -15.80 -16.31 -13.30
C ASP A 51 -15.95 -16.70 -11.82
N ASN A 52 -14.91 -16.47 -11.00
CA ASN A 52 -14.97 -16.73 -9.56
C ASN A 52 -15.91 -15.76 -8.82
N GLU A 53 -15.91 -14.48 -9.19
CA GLU A 53 -16.84 -13.50 -8.61
C GLU A 53 -18.29 -13.80 -9.00
N LYS A 54 -18.53 -14.22 -10.25
CA LYS A 54 -19.86 -14.66 -10.70
C LYS A 54 -20.34 -15.87 -9.90
N ALA A 55 -19.50 -16.89 -9.76
CA ALA A 55 -19.82 -18.09 -8.98
C ALA A 55 -20.07 -17.77 -7.50
N LEU A 56 -19.32 -16.83 -6.90
CA LEU A 56 -19.54 -16.39 -5.53
C LEU A 56 -20.87 -15.66 -5.35
N LEU A 57 -21.24 -14.81 -6.31
CA LEU A 57 -22.54 -14.13 -6.32
C LEU A 57 -23.68 -15.13 -6.47
N GLU A 58 -23.58 -16.09 -7.39
CA GLU A 58 -24.57 -17.18 -7.55
C GLU A 58 -24.74 -17.96 -6.25
N TRP A 59 -23.65 -18.41 -5.65
CA TRP A 59 -23.68 -19.12 -4.37
C TRP A 59 -24.30 -18.29 -3.24
N TRP A 60 -23.99 -16.99 -3.17
CA TRP A 60 -24.58 -16.10 -2.17
C TRP A 60 -26.11 -15.98 -2.36
N MET A 61 -26.59 -15.91 -3.61
CA MET A 61 -28.03 -15.86 -3.89
C MET A 61 -28.74 -17.18 -3.59
N GLU A 62 -28.11 -18.33 -3.88
CA GLU A 62 -28.61 -19.65 -3.50
C GLU A 62 -28.78 -19.80 -1.98
N ASN A 63 -27.99 -19.06 -1.20
CA ASN A 63 -28.08 -18.97 0.25
C ASN A 63 -28.96 -17.80 0.72
N ASN A 64 -30.02 -17.50 -0.03
CA ASN A 64 -31.04 -16.49 0.27
C ASN A 64 -30.52 -15.07 0.42
N ASN A 65 -29.46 -14.70 -0.31
CA ASN A 65 -28.85 -13.36 -0.25
C ASN A 65 -28.47 -12.97 1.20
N CYS A 66 -28.09 -13.95 2.02
CA CYS A 66 -27.96 -13.74 3.46
C CYS A 66 -26.73 -12.90 3.80
N PHE A 67 -26.95 -11.73 4.42
CA PHE A 67 -25.87 -10.82 4.85
C PHE A 67 -25.27 -11.19 6.21
N GLU A 68 -26.01 -11.91 7.04
CA GLU A 68 -25.62 -12.25 8.43
C GLU A 68 -25.18 -13.71 8.60
N CYS A 69 -25.25 -14.51 7.53
CA CYS A 69 -24.90 -15.92 7.58
C CYS A 69 -23.39 -16.10 7.65
N LYS A 70 -22.94 -17.05 8.47
CA LYS A 70 -21.54 -17.42 8.50
C LYS A 70 -21.23 -18.41 7.39
N VAL A 71 -20.18 -18.13 6.63
CA VAL A 71 -19.74 -18.96 5.49
C VAL A 71 -19.54 -20.42 5.88
N ASN A 72 -19.06 -20.70 7.10
CA ASN A 72 -18.83 -22.06 7.59
C ASN A 72 -20.11 -22.85 7.91
N GLU A 73 -21.25 -22.18 8.03
CA GLU A 73 -22.59 -22.77 8.27
C GLU A 73 -23.35 -23.03 6.96
N LEU A 74 -22.82 -22.58 5.81
CA LEU A 74 -23.41 -22.72 4.49
C LEU A 74 -22.81 -23.90 3.70
N THR A 75 -23.52 -24.36 2.65
CA THR A 75 -23.08 -25.45 1.77
C THR A 75 -21.86 -25.01 0.96
N ARG A 76 -20.78 -25.82 0.95
CA ARG A 76 -19.50 -25.48 0.30
C ARG A 76 -19.07 -26.57 -0.69
N GLU A 77 -19.96 -26.98 -1.57
CA GLU A 77 -19.72 -28.09 -2.51
C GLU A 77 -19.27 -27.61 -3.90
N GLY A 78 -18.58 -28.46 -4.65
CA GLY A 78 -18.16 -28.14 -6.02
C GLY A 78 -17.08 -27.05 -6.10
N ASN A 79 -17.17 -26.19 -7.12
CA ASN A 79 -16.18 -25.14 -7.38
C ASN A 79 -16.13 -24.05 -6.30
N ILE A 80 -17.25 -23.80 -5.59
CA ILE A 80 -17.30 -22.75 -4.57
C ILE A 80 -16.39 -23.04 -3.37
N ALA A 81 -16.17 -24.33 -3.06
CA ALA A 81 -15.27 -24.74 -1.97
C ALA A 81 -13.86 -24.15 -2.17
N GLY A 82 -13.35 -24.25 -3.39
CA GLY A 82 -12.03 -23.73 -3.77
C GLY A 82 -11.99 -22.20 -3.78
N ILE A 83 -13.06 -21.54 -4.26
CA ILE A 83 -13.17 -20.09 -4.26
C ILE A 83 -13.17 -19.54 -2.83
N LEU A 84 -14.00 -20.08 -1.95
CA LEU A 84 -14.07 -19.66 -0.54
C LEU A 84 -12.73 -19.91 0.17
N THR A 85 -12.12 -21.07 -0.05
CA THR A 85 -10.79 -21.38 0.50
C THR A 85 -9.74 -20.37 0.02
N SER A 86 -9.80 -19.94 -1.24
CA SER A 86 -8.86 -18.94 -1.77
C SER A 86 -9.05 -17.54 -1.14
N LEU A 87 -10.28 -17.19 -0.74
CA LEU A 87 -10.60 -15.94 -0.05
C LEU A 87 -10.19 -15.97 1.42
N GLU A 88 -10.12 -17.15 2.03
CA GLU A 88 -9.64 -17.36 3.40
C GLU A 88 -8.09 -17.35 3.48
N GLN A 89 -7.39 -17.56 2.36
CA GLN A 89 -5.93 -17.56 2.36
C GLN A 89 -5.39 -16.13 2.48
N ASP A 90 -4.54 -15.92 3.48
CA ASP A 90 -3.72 -14.72 3.53
C ASP A 90 -2.68 -14.79 2.39
N THR A 91 -2.91 -14.00 1.35
CA THR A 91 -2.02 -13.84 0.20
C THR A 91 -1.13 -12.60 0.34
N SER A 92 -1.05 -11.99 1.52
CA SER A 92 -0.13 -10.88 1.77
C SER A 92 1.32 -11.33 1.54
N ALA A 93 2.19 -10.38 1.19
CA ALA A 93 3.61 -10.67 1.02
C ALA A 93 4.22 -11.31 2.27
N ILE A 94 3.79 -10.88 3.46
CA ILE A 94 4.19 -11.46 4.74
C ILE A 94 3.78 -12.93 4.85
N ALA A 95 2.54 -13.28 4.51
CA ALA A 95 2.07 -14.67 4.61
C ALA A 95 2.75 -15.60 3.60
N VAL A 96 3.08 -15.09 2.41
CA VAL A 96 3.87 -15.83 1.42
C VAL A 96 5.30 -16.04 1.92
N LEU A 97 5.98 -14.96 2.30
CA LEU A 97 7.38 -15.01 2.78
C LEU A 97 7.53 -15.83 4.06
N THR A 98 6.53 -15.84 4.94
CA THR A 98 6.53 -16.66 6.16
C THR A 98 6.67 -18.15 5.85
N LYS A 99 6.11 -18.64 4.73
CA LYS A 99 6.21 -20.05 4.33
C LYS A 99 7.61 -20.44 3.87
N GLU A 100 8.41 -19.48 3.43
CA GLU A 100 9.77 -19.66 2.90
C GLU A 100 10.85 -19.22 3.89
N ALA A 101 10.47 -18.57 4.99
CA ALA A 101 11.39 -18.04 5.99
C ALA A 101 12.14 -19.16 6.73
N MET A 102 13.45 -18.99 6.85
CA MET A 102 14.31 -19.96 7.54
C MET A 102 14.20 -19.79 9.06
N GLU A 103 14.39 -20.85 9.83
CA GLU A 103 14.49 -20.71 11.28
C GLU A 103 15.75 -19.90 11.65
N VAL A 104 15.58 -18.85 12.45
CA VAL A 104 16.68 -17.96 12.86
C VAL A 104 17.15 -18.35 14.27
N PRO A 105 18.41 -18.78 14.45
CA PRO A 105 18.93 -19.15 15.76
C PRO A 105 18.91 -17.96 16.73
N GLN A 106 18.49 -18.22 17.97
CA GLN A 106 18.53 -17.21 19.04
C GLN A 106 19.94 -16.67 19.27
N GLN A 107 20.97 -17.50 19.05
CA GLN A 107 22.37 -17.07 19.16
C GLN A 107 22.73 -16.01 18.11
N TRP A 108 22.25 -16.16 16.87
CA TRP A 108 22.49 -15.17 15.82
C TRP A 108 21.84 -13.83 16.17
N LEU A 109 20.56 -13.86 16.59
CA LEU A 109 19.85 -12.66 17.05
C LEU A 109 20.59 -11.95 18.19
N GLN A 110 21.14 -12.72 19.13
CA GLN A 110 21.94 -12.15 20.21
C GLN A 110 23.23 -11.53 19.67
N ASN A 111 23.97 -12.20 18.79
CA ASN A 111 25.22 -11.68 18.23
C ASN A 111 25.00 -10.35 17.49
N VAL A 112 23.96 -10.26 16.65
CA VAL A 112 23.56 -9.03 15.95
C VAL A 112 23.26 -7.90 16.95
N ARG A 113 22.52 -8.19 18.02
CA ARG A 113 22.23 -7.21 19.08
C ARG A 113 23.48 -6.77 19.85
N HIS A 114 24.43 -7.67 20.09
CA HIS A 114 25.71 -7.33 20.72
C HIS A 114 26.59 -6.46 19.80
N ALA A 115 26.43 -6.56 18.48
CA ALA A 115 27.05 -5.67 17.51
C ALA A 115 26.36 -4.28 17.45
N GLY A 116 25.36 -4.03 18.29
CA GLY A 116 24.64 -2.76 18.36
C GLY A 116 23.48 -2.62 17.38
N ILE A 117 23.17 -3.65 16.61
CA ILE A 117 22.08 -3.65 15.63
C ILE A 117 20.79 -4.15 16.30
N SER A 118 19.72 -3.36 16.21
CA SER A 118 18.41 -3.79 16.73
C SER A 118 17.74 -4.72 15.73
N VAL A 119 17.44 -5.96 16.15
CA VAL A 119 16.75 -6.96 15.33
C VAL A 119 15.67 -7.67 16.14
N GLN A 120 14.50 -7.84 15.54
CA GLN A 120 13.34 -8.51 16.13
C GLN A 120 12.57 -9.33 15.10
N THR A 121 11.88 -10.38 15.54
CA THR A 121 10.91 -11.09 14.70
C THR A 121 9.62 -10.29 14.61
N LEU A 122 8.92 -10.36 13.48
CA LEU A 122 7.64 -9.66 13.31
C LEU A 122 6.51 -10.28 14.15
N SER A 123 6.58 -11.59 14.41
CA SER A 123 5.68 -12.29 15.32
C SER A 123 6.36 -13.50 15.96
N SER A 124 5.69 -14.19 16.88
CA SER A 124 6.16 -15.49 17.40
C SER A 124 6.05 -16.61 16.36
N GLU A 125 5.17 -16.45 15.38
CA GLU A 125 4.77 -17.50 14.43
C GLU A 125 5.47 -17.37 13.06
N ASN A 126 6.23 -16.30 12.82
CA ASN A 126 7.00 -16.12 11.59
C ASN A 126 8.47 -15.77 11.89
N HIS A 127 9.37 -16.39 11.14
CA HIS A 127 10.81 -16.14 11.25
C HIS A 127 11.26 -14.87 10.50
N LEU A 128 10.31 -14.03 10.07
CA LEU A 128 10.59 -12.77 9.38
C LEU A 128 11.12 -11.73 10.37
N LEU A 129 12.06 -10.92 9.90
CA LEU A 129 12.84 -10.00 10.71
C LEU A 129 12.58 -8.55 10.31
N SER A 130 12.55 -7.70 11.33
CA SER A 130 12.64 -6.24 11.23
C SER A 130 13.97 -5.82 11.85
N VAL A 131 14.79 -5.13 11.06
CA VAL A 131 16.12 -4.64 11.44
C VAL A 131 16.09 -3.12 11.50
N ASN A 132 16.56 -2.56 12.60
CA ASN A 132 16.67 -1.13 12.82
C ASN A 132 18.12 -0.76 13.16
N MET A 133 18.70 0.02 12.24
CA MET A 133 20.03 0.60 12.28
C MET A 133 19.96 2.14 12.18
N ALA A 134 18.79 2.72 12.48
CA ALA A 134 18.59 4.15 12.38
C ALA A 134 19.50 4.89 13.37
N SER A 135 19.99 6.07 12.95
CA SER A 135 20.91 6.91 13.72
C SER A 135 22.30 6.29 14.00
N MET A 136 22.63 5.13 13.44
CA MET A 136 23.99 4.58 13.52
C MET A 136 24.94 5.42 12.64
N ASP A 137 26.06 5.88 13.19
CA ASP A 137 27.08 6.65 12.47
C ASP A 137 28.27 5.81 12.02
N SER A 138 28.26 4.51 12.34
CA SER A 138 29.34 3.55 12.13
C SER A 138 28.95 2.37 11.24
N ILE A 139 27.98 2.53 10.33
CA ILE A 139 27.65 1.49 9.34
C ILE A 139 28.81 1.35 8.34
N THR A 140 29.27 0.12 8.16
CA THR A 140 30.29 -0.30 7.20
C THR A 140 29.80 -1.53 6.42
N ASP A 141 30.53 -1.95 5.39
CA ASP A 141 30.27 -3.21 4.67
C ASP A 141 30.19 -4.39 5.66
N ASP A 142 31.22 -4.55 6.52
CA ASP A 142 31.23 -5.58 7.59
C ASP A 142 30.00 -5.52 8.51
N THR A 143 29.43 -4.32 8.74
CA THR A 143 28.26 -4.17 9.61
C THR A 143 27.01 -4.73 8.94
N LEU A 144 26.88 -4.57 7.62
CA LEU A 144 25.78 -5.11 6.83
C LEU A 144 25.98 -6.59 6.48
N GLU A 145 27.23 -7.03 6.29
CA GLU A 145 27.59 -8.44 6.01
C GLU A 145 27.08 -9.39 7.09
N VAL A 146 27.12 -8.96 8.37
CA VAL A 146 26.58 -9.73 9.51
C VAL A 146 25.09 -10.12 9.32
N LEU A 147 24.35 -9.35 8.53
CA LEU A 147 22.93 -9.59 8.26
C LEU A 147 22.68 -10.55 7.08
N GLU A 148 23.70 -10.82 6.25
CA GLU A 148 23.52 -11.57 5.00
C GLU A 148 23.07 -13.02 5.20
N GLU A 149 23.52 -13.66 6.29
CA GLU A 149 23.16 -15.05 6.62
C GLU A 149 21.63 -15.26 6.65
N TYR A 150 20.87 -14.24 7.05
CA TYR A 150 19.40 -14.26 7.12
C TYR A 150 18.78 -13.13 6.31
N ALA A 151 19.43 -12.69 5.22
CA ALA A 151 18.92 -11.61 4.37
C ALA A 151 17.52 -11.92 3.79
N SER A 152 17.24 -13.18 3.46
CA SER A 152 15.92 -13.61 2.98
C SER A 152 14.82 -13.54 4.05
N ASN A 153 15.18 -13.51 5.33
CA ASN A 153 14.24 -13.33 6.42
C ASN A 153 13.98 -11.85 6.73
N ILE A 154 14.85 -10.93 6.31
CA ILE A 154 14.74 -9.50 6.61
C ILE A 154 13.77 -8.85 5.61
N VAL A 155 12.63 -8.38 6.14
CA VAL A 155 11.57 -7.77 5.34
C VAL A 155 11.35 -6.29 5.66
N GLU A 156 11.91 -5.81 6.77
CA GLU A 156 11.96 -4.39 7.10
C GLU A 156 13.38 -3.99 7.50
N LEU A 157 13.89 -2.92 6.88
CA LEU A 157 15.21 -2.36 7.18
C LEU A 157 15.11 -0.84 7.36
N ASP A 158 15.50 -0.36 8.54
CA ASP A 158 15.59 1.07 8.86
C ASP A 158 17.04 1.53 8.97
N LEU A 159 17.49 2.31 7.99
CA LEU A 159 18.80 2.95 7.94
C LEU A 159 18.68 4.47 8.08
N GLY A 160 17.52 4.99 8.48
CA GLY A 160 17.29 6.43 8.52
C GLY A 160 18.20 7.16 9.50
N PHE A 161 18.57 8.40 9.19
CA PHE A 161 19.46 9.24 10.00
C PHE A 161 20.86 8.65 10.26
N SER A 162 21.23 7.58 9.56
CA SER A 162 22.53 6.91 9.69
C SER A 162 23.59 7.52 8.77
N ASN A 163 24.82 6.99 8.82
CA ASN A 163 25.87 7.29 7.84
C ASN A 163 25.72 6.55 6.50
N PHE A 164 24.62 5.81 6.27
CA PHE A 164 24.36 5.11 5.01
C PHE A 164 24.41 6.06 3.80
N ASN A 165 24.96 5.58 2.69
CA ASN A 165 25.26 6.35 1.49
C ASN A 165 25.43 5.42 0.28
N ASP A 166 25.66 5.99 -0.90
CA ASP A 166 25.74 5.23 -2.16
C ASP A 166 26.93 4.25 -2.22
N ASP A 167 28.01 4.46 -1.47
CA ASP A 167 29.15 3.53 -1.44
C ASP A 167 28.78 2.22 -0.73
N LEU A 168 27.82 2.25 0.20
CA LEU A 168 27.30 1.08 0.93
C LEU A 168 26.07 0.46 0.25
N ALA A 169 25.62 1.03 -0.87
CA ALA A 169 24.35 0.65 -1.49
C ALA A 169 24.37 -0.75 -2.11
N SER A 170 25.55 -1.25 -2.53
CA SER A 170 25.73 -2.61 -3.03
C SER A 170 25.33 -3.68 -2.02
N GLU A 171 25.48 -3.37 -0.74
CA GLU A 171 25.18 -4.27 0.36
C GLU A 171 23.67 -4.51 0.49
N LEU A 172 22.81 -3.75 -0.22
CA LEU A 172 21.38 -4.03 -0.27
C LEU A 172 21.00 -5.23 -1.14
N LYS A 173 21.91 -5.68 -2.03
CA LYS A 173 21.63 -6.76 -3.01
C LYS A 173 21.08 -8.06 -2.40
N PRO A 174 21.58 -8.56 -1.25
CA PRO A 174 21.11 -9.81 -0.67
C PRO A 174 19.66 -9.74 -0.16
N PHE A 175 19.16 -8.56 0.22
CA PHE A 175 17.87 -8.38 0.91
C PHE A 175 16.67 -8.32 -0.05
N LYS A 176 16.54 -9.31 -0.95
CA LYS A 176 15.50 -9.37 -1.99
C LYS A 176 14.06 -9.40 -1.46
N ASN A 177 13.89 -9.76 -0.19
CA ASN A 177 12.59 -9.87 0.47
C ASN A 177 12.14 -8.61 1.22
N LEU A 178 12.85 -7.49 1.06
CA LEU A 178 12.45 -6.21 1.65
C LEU A 178 11.08 -5.77 1.17
N LEU A 179 10.17 -5.58 2.12
CA LEU A 179 8.87 -4.94 1.94
C LEU A 179 8.92 -3.47 2.36
N LYS A 180 9.76 -3.13 3.34
CA LYS A 180 9.92 -1.75 3.84
C LYS A 180 11.38 -1.38 3.94
N LEU A 181 11.74 -0.29 3.27
CA LEU A 181 13.07 0.30 3.34
C LEU A 181 12.97 1.77 3.74
N LYS A 182 13.75 2.17 4.73
CA LYS A 182 13.79 3.54 5.24
C LYS A 182 15.20 4.09 5.17
N LEU A 183 15.36 5.15 4.39
CA LEU A 183 16.62 5.82 4.08
C LEU A 183 16.54 7.32 4.42
N GLN A 184 15.54 7.77 5.17
CA GLN A 184 15.34 9.18 5.44
C GLN A 184 16.59 9.82 6.05
N HIS A 185 16.95 11.03 5.61
CA HIS A 185 18.11 11.76 6.09
C HIS A 185 19.45 10.99 6.03
N THR A 186 19.62 10.13 5.03
CA THR A 186 20.91 9.52 4.67
C THR A 186 21.57 10.30 3.53
N LYS A 187 22.79 9.92 3.13
CA LYS A 187 23.53 10.60 2.04
C LYS A 187 23.34 9.94 0.67
N VAL A 188 22.23 9.24 0.46
CA VAL A 188 21.93 8.59 -0.82
C VAL A 188 21.55 9.61 -1.89
N THR A 189 21.97 9.34 -3.13
CA THR A 189 21.63 10.10 -4.34
C THR A 189 20.88 9.20 -5.32
N ASP A 190 20.68 9.64 -6.57
CA ASP A 190 20.08 8.82 -7.62
C ASP A 190 20.84 7.51 -7.89
N ALA A 191 22.11 7.39 -7.48
CA ALA A 191 22.91 6.17 -7.65
C ALA A 191 22.34 4.96 -6.90
N ILE A 192 21.54 5.17 -5.85
CA ILE A 192 20.82 4.10 -5.13
C ILE A 192 19.81 3.37 -6.03
N GLY A 193 19.35 4.01 -7.12
CA GLY A 193 18.28 3.52 -7.99
C GLY A 193 18.51 2.12 -8.56
N GLU A 194 19.74 1.80 -8.96
CA GLU A 194 20.10 0.46 -9.47
C GLU A 194 19.74 -0.62 -8.43
N TYR A 195 20.09 -0.40 -7.17
CA TYR A 195 19.85 -1.37 -6.10
C TYR A 195 18.38 -1.38 -5.64
N LEU A 196 17.67 -0.25 -5.74
CA LEU A 196 16.24 -0.21 -5.46
C LEU A 196 15.43 -0.99 -6.50
N SER A 197 15.82 -0.93 -7.78
CA SER A 197 15.13 -1.66 -8.86
C SER A 197 15.12 -3.18 -8.64
N ASP A 198 16.16 -3.65 -7.96
CA ASP A 198 16.43 -5.03 -7.56
C ASP A 198 15.55 -5.52 -6.39
N LEU A 199 14.81 -4.62 -5.72
CA LEU A 199 13.90 -4.92 -4.60
C LEU A 199 12.44 -5.01 -5.08
N GLU A 200 12.14 -6.04 -5.86
CA GLU A 200 10.84 -6.22 -6.52
C GLU A 200 9.64 -6.35 -5.55
N LEU A 201 9.91 -6.76 -4.30
CA LEU A 201 8.89 -6.92 -3.27
C LEU A 201 8.59 -5.65 -2.47
N LEU A 202 9.32 -4.56 -2.72
CA LEU A 202 9.23 -3.34 -1.92
C LEU A 202 7.83 -2.71 -1.99
N GLU A 203 7.19 -2.53 -0.83
CA GLU A 203 5.86 -1.94 -0.67
C GLU A 203 5.91 -0.52 -0.09
N SER A 204 6.95 -0.21 0.69
CA SER A 204 7.15 1.10 1.31
C SER A 204 8.60 1.55 1.22
N LEU A 205 8.82 2.75 0.70
CA LEU A 205 10.15 3.36 0.58
C LEU A 205 10.15 4.77 1.17
N ASN A 206 11.05 5.04 2.12
CA ASN A 206 11.23 6.38 2.67
C ASN A 206 12.56 7.00 2.23
N LEU A 207 12.49 8.03 1.38
CA LEU A 207 13.62 8.81 0.88
C LEU A 207 13.57 10.26 1.41
N TYR A 208 12.78 10.53 2.44
CA TYR A 208 12.60 11.87 3.02
C TYR A 208 13.95 12.51 3.36
N GLY A 209 14.21 13.72 2.85
CA GLY A 209 15.42 14.47 3.19
C GLY A 209 16.72 13.90 2.60
N THR A 210 16.65 13.13 1.51
CA THR A 210 17.80 12.63 0.74
C THR A 210 18.06 13.50 -0.50
N ALA A 211 19.17 13.27 -1.20
CA ALA A 211 19.58 14.07 -2.37
C ALA A 211 19.15 13.44 -3.72
N VAL A 212 18.03 12.71 -3.72
CA VAL A 212 17.45 12.13 -4.95
C VAL A 212 16.75 13.21 -5.78
N THR A 213 16.77 13.05 -7.10
CA THR A 213 16.17 13.95 -8.09
C THR A 213 15.16 13.20 -8.96
N ASP A 214 14.58 13.84 -9.97
CA ASP A 214 13.69 13.19 -10.94
C ASP A 214 14.28 11.95 -11.62
N LYS A 215 15.61 11.79 -11.63
CA LYS A 215 16.27 10.62 -12.22
C LYS A 215 15.87 9.32 -11.52
N ILE A 216 15.69 9.34 -10.19
CA ILE A 216 15.31 8.15 -9.42
C ILE A 216 13.98 7.53 -9.91
N VAL A 217 13.10 8.34 -10.50
CA VAL A 217 11.79 7.91 -11.01
C VAL A 217 11.93 6.86 -12.13
N LEU A 218 13.02 6.91 -12.89
CA LEU A 218 13.29 5.95 -13.97
C LEU A 218 13.58 4.54 -13.44
N ASP A 219 14.20 4.44 -12.28
CA ASP A 219 14.55 3.16 -11.65
C ASP A 219 13.39 2.62 -10.82
N LEU A 220 12.68 3.50 -10.10
CA LEU A 220 11.53 3.14 -9.27
C LEU A 220 10.36 2.54 -10.05
N LYS A 221 10.33 2.68 -11.38
CA LYS A 221 9.29 2.06 -12.21
C LYS A 221 9.30 0.53 -12.07
N GLU A 222 10.42 -0.10 -11.72
CA GLU A 222 10.52 -1.56 -11.58
C GLU A 222 9.87 -2.06 -10.28
N ASN A 223 9.70 -1.21 -9.26
CA ASN A 223 9.06 -1.56 -7.99
C ASN A 223 7.52 -1.58 -8.11
N LYS A 224 6.96 -2.50 -8.91
CA LYS A 224 5.51 -2.61 -9.17
C LYS A 224 4.66 -2.86 -7.92
N LYS A 225 5.28 -3.36 -6.84
CA LYS A 225 4.62 -3.59 -5.55
C LYS A 225 4.63 -2.36 -4.62
N LEU A 226 5.31 -1.28 -5.00
CA LEU A 226 5.37 -0.08 -4.19
C LEU A 226 3.98 0.53 -4.00
N ARG A 227 3.64 0.84 -2.75
CA ARG A 227 2.35 1.43 -2.33
C ARG A 227 2.54 2.76 -1.63
N ASN A 228 3.64 2.93 -0.90
CA ASN A 228 3.93 4.17 -0.18
C ASN A 228 5.34 4.64 -0.50
N ILE A 229 5.46 5.91 -0.86
CA ILE A 229 6.76 6.55 -1.04
C ILE A 229 6.78 7.92 -0.37
N TYR A 230 7.84 8.21 0.37
CA TYR A 230 8.04 9.48 1.07
C TYR A 230 9.18 10.24 0.40
N LEU A 231 8.85 11.35 -0.27
CA LEU A 231 9.79 12.15 -1.07
C LEU A 231 9.90 13.60 -0.56
N TRP A 232 9.36 13.91 0.61
CA TRP A 232 9.45 15.27 1.14
C TRP A 232 10.92 15.68 1.35
N LYS A 233 11.24 16.96 1.14
CA LYS A 233 12.62 17.49 1.18
C LYS A 233 13.63 16.72 0.31
N THR A 234 13.21 16.23 -0.84
CA THR A 234 14.09 15.78 -1.92
C THR A 234 14.11 16.81 -3.05
N ASP A 235 14.94 16.60 -4.07
CA ASP A 235 15.00 17.44 -5.26
C ASP A 235 14.09 16.89 -6.39
N VAL A 236 13.14 16.00 -6.08
CA VAL A 236 12.11 15.53 -7.00
C VAL A 236 11.08 16.65 -7.25
N THR A 237 10.89 16.99 -8.51
CA THR A 237 10.00 18.07 -8.97
C THR A 237 8.56 17.58 -9.13
N GLU A 238 7.61 18.51 -9.28
CA GLU A 238 6.20 18.17 -9.58
C GLU A 238 6.07 17.31 -10.85
N ASP A 239 6.91 17.54 -11.85
CA ASP A 239 6.96 16.74 -13.08
C ASP A 239 7.46 15.31 -12.80
N GLY A 240 8.47 15.17 -11.94
CA GLY A 240 8.96 13.88 -11.47
C GLY A 240 7.88 13.09 -10.71
N LEU A 241 7.12 13.75 -9.84
CA LEU A 241 5.99 13.13 -9.13
C LEU A 241 4.89 12.67 -10.09
N ALA A 242 4.56 13.49 -11.08
CA ALA A 242 3.57 13.14 -12.10
C ALA A 242 4.01 11.91 -12.92
N GLN A 243 5.29 11.84 -13.30
CA GLN A 243 5.86 10.67 -13.96
C GLN A 243 5.85 9.44 -13.05
N LEU A 244 6.17 9.60 -11.77
CA LEU A 244 6.12 8.49 -10.81
C LEU A 244 4.70 7.93 -10.67
N GLN A 245 3.69 8.81 -10.56
CA GLN A 245 2.29 8.39 -10.51
C GLN A 245 1.84 7.71 -11.81
N GLN A 246 2.35 8.16 -12.97
CA GLN A 246 2.08 7.51 -14.25
C GLN A 246 2.68 6.10 -14.32
N ASN A 247 3.92 5.94 -13.84
CA ASN A 247 4.63 4.67 -13.83
C ASN A 247 4.04 3.68 -12.81
N LEU A 248 3.54 4.19 -11.67
CA LEU A 248 3.00 3.44 -10.53
C LEU A 248 1.64 4.01 -10.11
N PRO A 249 0.53 3.73 -10.84
CA PRO A 249 -0.77 4.37 -10.62
C PRO A 249 -1.40 4.12 -9.24
N GLY A 250 -0.95 3.09 -8.52
CA GLY A 250 -1.41 2.76 -7.16
C GLY A 250 -0.51 3.24 -6.03
N VAL A 251 0.57 3.98 -6.32
CA VAL A 251 1.46 4.51 -5.28
C VAL A 251 0.82 5.72 -4.62
N THR A 252 0.93 5.78 -3.30
CA THR A 252 0.61 6.94 -2.49
C THR A 252 1.91 7.71 -2.24
N ILE A 253 1.99 8.90 -2.81
CA ILE A 253 3.12 9.82 -2.64
C ILE A 253 2.85 10.68 -1.39
N GLN A 254 3.71 10.54 -0.39
CA GLN A 254 3.66 11.29 0.86
C GLN A 254 4.59 12.50 0.75
N GLN A 255 3.99 13.67 0.50
CA GLN A 255 4.67 14.96 0.45
C GLN A 255 3.77 16.07 1.00
N ILE A 256 4.37 17.06 1.66
CA ILE A 256 3.68 18.34 1.92
C ILE A 256 3.97 19.24 0.74
N GLY A 257 2.93 19.58 -0.02
CA GLY A 257 3.03 20.50 -1.15
C GLY A 257 3.56 21.87 -0.71
N ALA A 258 4.38 22.51 -1.56
CA ALA A 258 4.93 23.83 -1.27
C ALA A 258 3.85 24.92 -1.17
N ASP A 259 2.68 24.67 -1.76
CA ASP A 259 1.47 25.46 -1.71
C ASP A 259 0.85 25.56 -0.31
N VAL A 260 1.03 24.54 0.54
CA VAL A 260 0.61 24.56 1.97
C VAL A 260 1.33 25.69 2.74
N PHE A 261 2.52 26.06 2.30
CA PHE A 261 3.32 27.14 2.91
C PHE A 261 3.32 28.44 2.09
N LYS A 262 2.50 28.55 1.03
CA LYS A 262 2.29 29.86 0.39
C LYS A 262 1.66 30.78 1.42
N ALA A 263 2.32 31.91 1.70
CA ALA A 263 1.81 32.92 2.60
C ALA A 263 0.42 33.37 2.12
N THR A 264 -0.63 33.03 2.88
CA THR A 264 -1.94 33.61 2.69
C THR A 264 -1.81 35.11 2.97
N VAL A 265 -2.04 35.94 1.95
CA VAL A 265 -2.14 37.38 2.15
C VAL A 265 -3.39 37.60 3.01
N LEU A 266 -3.19 37.99 4.27
CA LEU A 266 -4.30 38.36 5.14
C LEU A 266 -4.89 39.66 4.59
N ASP A 267 -6.20 39.68 4.35
CA ASP A 267 -6.90 40.92 4.10
C ASP A 267 -6.69 41.86 5.30
N PRO A 268 -6.41 43.15 5.07
CA PRO A 268 -6.26 44.11 6.16
C PRO A 268 -7.54 44.11 7.02
N PRO A 269 -7.42 44.18 8.36
CA PRO A 269 -8.58 44.12 9.23
C PRO A 269 -9.56 45.25 8.91
N THR A 270 -10.83 44.91 8.70
CA THR A 270 -11.88 45.91 8.58
C THR A 270 -12.20 46.43 9.97
N ILE A 271 -11.80 47.67 10.28
CA ILE A 271 -12.14 48.32 11.54
C ILE A 271 -13.60 48.75 11.46
N ILE A 272 -14.48 48.00 12.13
CA ILE A 272 -15.88 48.40 12.32
C ILE A 272 -15.97 49.10 13.69
N SER A 273 -16.10 50.42 13.69
CA SER A 273 -16.32 51.20 14.92
C SER A 273 -17.81 51.54 15.08
N ASP A 274 -18.47 50.97 16.09
CA ASP A 274 -19.89 51.26 16.37
C ASP A 274 -20.12 52.64 17.01
N ARG A 275 -19.07 53.34 17.47
CA ARG A 275 -19.16 54.72 17.98
C ARG A 275 -17.88 55.51 17.72
N SER A 276 -18.03 56.71 17.16
CA SER A 276 -16.96 57.71 17.08
C SER A 276 -16.73 58.31 18.47
N PHE A 277 -15.52 58.14 19.03
CA PHE A 277 -15.17 58.58 20.39
C PHE A 277 -14.70 60.05 20.50
N PHE A 278 -14.57 60.77 19.39
CA PHE A 278 -14.17 62.17 19.39
C PHE A 278 -15.32 63.06 18.94
N SER A 279 -15.80 63.92 19.84
CA SER A 279 -16.54 65.12 19.49
C SER A 279 -15.57 66.30 19.58
N ASP A 280 -15.08 66.79 18.45
CA ASP A 280 -14.41 68.08 18.43
C ASP A 280 -15.42 69.18 18.77
N SER A 281 -15.19 69.90 19.86
CA SER A 281 -15.84 71.17 20.14
C SER A 281 -14.77 72.26 20.23
N LEU A 282 -14.70 73.10 19.19
CA LEU A 282 -13.93 74.35 19.19
C LEU A 282 -14.68 75.39 20.02
N THR A 283 -14.07 75.85 21.10
CA THR A 283 -14.34 77.15 21.74
C THR A 283 -13.01 77.80 22.09
#